data_AF-A0A4W5PPA7-F1
#
_entry.id   AF-A0A4W5PPA7-F1
#
_cell.length_a   1.000
_cell.length_b   1.000
_cell.length_c   1.000
_cell.angle_alpha   90.00
_cell.angle_beta   90.00
_cell.angle_gamma   90.00
#
_symmetry.space_group_name_H-M   'P 1'
#
loop_
_entity.id
_entity.type
_entity.pdbx_description
1 polymer ?
#
loop_
_entity_poly.entity_id
_entity_poly.type
_entity_poly.pdbx_seq_one_letter_code
_entity_poly.pdbx_strand_id
1 'polypeptide(L)'
;PGICKRKSGIFLSFSLQSDCIPQEDFTPELYKVFLTNICPRPEIDNIFSEIGAKSKPYLTVEQLTDFINVRQRDPRLNEILYPPLKPEQVQCLVDKYELNEMLAQKGWHESHTHTHALTHIHCFRGTLVF
;
A
#
# COMPACT_ATOMS: atom_id res chain seq x y z
N PRO A 1 26.05 1.23 32.11
CA PRO A 1 26.58 1.21 30.72
C PRO A 1 26.11 -0.05 29.97
N GLY A 2 24.87 -0.02 29.47
CA GLY A 2 24.25 -1.13 28.75
C GLY A 2 24.40 -0.96 27.25
N ILE A 3 24.96 -1.96 26.58
CA ILE A 3 25.28 -1.95 25.16
C ILE A 3 23.99 -2.00 24.34
N CYS A 4 23.70 -0.89 23.65
CA CYS A 4 22.63 -0.78 22.66
C CYS A 4 23.04 -1.53 21.38
N LYS A 5 22.54 -2.76 21.19
CA LYS A 5 22.75 -3.50 19.94
C LYS A 5 21.81 -2.99 18.87
N ARG A 6 22.38 -2.18 17.97
CA ARG A 6 21.84 -1.82 16.66
C ARG A 6 21.42 -3.07 15.88
N LYS A 7 20.12 -3.19 15.62
CA LYS A 7 19.60 -3.77 14.39
C LYS A 7 18.49 -2.85 13.87
N SER A 8 18.72 -2.29 12.69
CA SER A 8 17.70 -1.72 11.79
C SER A 8 16.73 -0.69 12.40
N GLY A 9 17.20 0.55 12.50
CA GLY A 9 16.57 1.67 11.79
C GLY A 9 15.22 2.24 12.23
N ILE A 10 14.60 1.83 13.34
CA ILE A 10 13.45 2.56 13.92
C ILE A 10 13.65 2.67 15.43
N PHE A 11 13.81 3.90 15.94
CA PHE A 11 13.92 4.17 17.36
C PHE A 11 12.52 4.16 17.97
N LEU A 12 11.95 2.97 18.15
CA LEU A 12 10.81 2.79 19.04
C LEU A 12 11.34 2.84 20.47
N SER A 13 11.45 4.05 21.02
CA SER A 13 11.71 4.26 22.45
C SER A 13 10.47 3.88 23.27
N PHE A 14 10.03 2.62 23.19
CA PHE A 14 9.21 2.06 24.24
C PHE A 14 10.14 1.64 25.35
N SER A 15 10.07 2.33 26.49
CA SER A 15 10.61 1.77 27.72
C SER A 15 9.91 0.43 27.95
N LEU A 16 10.62 -0.67 27.68
CA LEU A 16 10.24 -2.07 27.94
C LEU A 16 10.07 -2.38 29.44
N GLN A 17 9.73 -1.39 30.25
CA GLN A 17 9.57 -1.52 31.69
C GLN A 17 8.10 -1.80 32.08
N SER A 18 7.18 -1.72 31.11
CA SER A 18 5.78 -2.11 31.24
C SER A 18 5.26 -2.63 29.89
N ASP A 19 4.58 -3.78 29.88
CA ASP A 19 3.92 -4.40 28.70
C ASP A 19 2.70 -3.60 28.18
N CYS A 20 2.64 -2.29 28.46
CA CYS A 20 1.53 -1.40 28.18
C CYS A 20 2.01 -0.19 27.39
N ILE A 21 1.24 0.19 26.37
CA ILE A 21 1.47 1.38 25.54
C ILE A 21 0.45 2.44 25.99
N PRO A 22 0.89 3.65 26.40
CA PRO A 22 -0.03 4.76 26.69
C PRO A 22 -0.85 5.14 25.46
N GLN A 23 -2.13 5.51 25.65
CA GLN A 23 -3.01 5.86 24.53
C GLN A 23 -2.50 7.08 23.74
N GLU A 24 -1.89 8.05 24.42
CA GLU A 24 -1.29 9.24 23.83
C GLU A 24 -0.09 8.94 22.92
N ASP A 25 0.62 7.85 23.21
CA ASP A 25 1.76 7.39 22.41
C ASP A 25 1.31 6.49 21.25
N PHE A 26 0.08 5.95 21.29
CA PHE A 26 -0.46 5.08 20.23
C PHE A 26 -1.07 5.88 19.08
N THR A 27 -0.20 6.56 18.32
CA THR A 27 -0.61 7.32 17.14
C THR A 27 -0.88 6.42 15.93
N PRO A 28 -1.66 6.88 14.94
CA PRO A 28 -1.86 6.16 13.68
C PRO A 28 -0.54 5.85 12.95
N GLU A 29 0.43 6.74 13.03
CA GLU A 29 1.77 6.57 12.44
C GLU A 29 2.51 5.42 13.12
N LEU A 30 2.44 5.35 14.46
CA LEU A 30 3.02 4.26 15.23
C LEU A 30 2.34 2.92 14.91
N TYR A 31 1.01 2.92 14.81
CA TYR A 31 0.24 1.74 14.45
C TYR A 31 0.60 1.20 13.06
N LYS A 32 0.81 2.08 12.07
CA LYS A 32 1.28 1.66 10.73
C LYS A 32 2.63 0.95 10.81
N VAL A 33 3.60 1.54 11.50
CA VAL A 33 4.94 0.95 11.68
C VAL A 33 4.86 -0.40 12.42
N PHE A 34 4.01 -0.48 13.45
CA PHE A 34 3.76 -1.69 14.19
C PHE A 34 3.21 -2.82 13.29
N LEU A 35 2.21 -2.51 12.45
CA LEU A 35 1.65 -3.47 11.49
C LEU A 35 2.69 -3.94 10.47
N THR A 36 3.51 -3.03 9.93
CA THR A 36 4.58 -3.38 8.99
C THR A 36 5.62 -4.32 9.61
N ASN A 37 5.91 -4.17 10.91
CA ASN A 37 6.87 -5.02 11.61
C ASN A 37 6.31 -6.41 11.97
N ILE A 38 5.03 -6.51 12.30
CA ILE A 38 4.41 -7.79 12.68
C ILE A 38 4.02 -8.61 11.45
N CYS A 39 3.58 -7.95 10.39
CA CYS A 39 3.13 -8.59 9.16
C CYS A 39 3.90 -8.01 7.95
N PRO A 40 5.18 -8.37 7.77
CA PRO A 40 5.89 -7.99 6.56
C PRO A 40 5.19 -8.59 5.32
N ARG A 41 5.04 -7.80 4.26
CA ARG A 41 4.35 -8.18 3.02
C ARG A 41 5.29 -8.15 1.79
N PRO A 42 6.34 -8.98 1.75
CA PRO A 42 7.33 -8.97 0.67
C PRO A 42 6.75 -9.30 -0.71
N GLU A 43 5.58 -9.94 -0.77
CA GLU A 43 4.88 -10.19 -2.01
C GLU A 43 4.40 -8.90 -2.71
N ILE A 44 4.15 -7.82 -1.94
CA ILE A 44 3.77 -6.52 -2.52
C ILE A 44 4.98 -5.92 -3.25
N ASP A 45 6.16 -6.02 -2.68
CA ASP A 45 7.40 -5.55 -3.32
C ASP A 45 7.70 -6.31 -4.62
N ASN A 46 7.38 -7.61 -4.65
CA ASN A 46 7.48 -8.42 -5.87
C ASN A 46 6.50 -7.93 -6.94
N ILE A 47 5.24 -7.66 -6.57
CA ILE A 47 4.23 -7.11 -7.49
C ILE A 47 4.70 -5.79 -8.09
N PHE A 48 5.21 -4.86 -7.27
CA PHE A 48 5.75 -3.57 -7.75
C PHE A 48 6.94 -3.77 -8.71
N SER A 49 7.83 -4.71 -8.38
CA SER A 49 8.98 -5.05 -9.23
C SER A 49 8.56 -5.62 -10.60
N GLU A 50 7.53 -6.47 -10.62
CA GLU A 50 6.99 -7.09 -11.84
C GLU A 50 6.30 -6.08 -12.77
N ILE A 51 5.61 -5.07 -12.20
CA ILE A 51 4.92 -4.01 -12.97
C ILE A 51 5.92 -2.95 -13.50
N GLY A 52 7.21 -3.09 -13.17
CA GLY A 52 8.28 -2.23 -13.68
C GLY A 52 8.76 -1.15 -12.71
N ALA A 53 8.32 -1.18 -11.45
CA ALA A 53 8.85 -0.33 -10.38
C ALA A 53 10.10 -0.95 -9.71
N LYS A 54 11.01 -1.52 -10.50
CA LYS A 54 12.19 -2.30 -10.04
C LYS A 54 13.14 -1.57 -9.06
N SER A 55 13.05 -0.24 -8.96
CA SER A 55 13.88 0.57 -8.06
C SER A 55 13.10 1.71 -7.39
N LYS A 56 11.77 1.78 -7.60
CA LYS A 56 10.95 2.89 -7.13
C LYS A 56 9.92 2.35 -6.15
N PRO A 57 9.75 2.95 -4.96
CA PRO A 57 8.75 2.52 -4.00
C PRO A 57 7.32 2.96 -4.38
N TYR A 58 7.11 3.38 -5.64
CA TYR A 58 5.85 3.93 -6.13
C TYR A 58 5.56 3.50 -7.58
N LEU A 59 4.27 3.46 -7.93
CA LEU A 59 3.76 3.28 -9.28
C LEU A 59 3.21 4.61 -9.80
N THR A 60 3.39 4.89 -11.09
CA THR A 60 2.68 5.98 -11.75
C THR A 60 1.22 5.59 -12.02
N VAL A 61 0.35 6.58 -12.26
CA VAL A 61 -1.05 6.33 -12.67
C VAL A 61 -1.13 5.42 -13.90
N GLU A 62 -0.26 5.59 -14.89
CA GLU A 62 -0.24 4.72 -16.07
C GLU A 62 0.07 3.26 -15.69
N GLN A 63 1.12 3.05 -14.89
CA GLN A 63 1.50 1.71 -14.42
C GLN A 63 0.40 1.04 -13.59
N LEU A 64 -0.26 1.82 -12.72
CA LEU A 64 -1.38 1.34 -11.92
C LEU A 64 -2.62 1.05 -12.78
N THR A 65 -2.87 1.85 -13.82
CA THR A 65 -3.97 1.65 -14.77
C THR A 65 -3.79 0.34 -15.52
N ASP A 66 -2.60 0.09 -16.04
CA ASP A 66 -2.26 -1.16 -16.73
C ASP A 66 -2.38 -2.35 -15.78
N PHE A 67 -1.86 -2.21 -14.55
CA PHE A 67 -1.97 -3.26 -13.55
C PHE A 67 -3.44 -3.64 -13.26
N ILE A 68 -4.31 -2.65 -13.06
CA ILE A 68 -5.72 -2.91 -12.76
C ILE A 68 -6.42 -3.56 -13.96
N ASN A 69 -6.19 -3.04 -15.17
CA ASN A 69 -6.89 -3.51 -16.36
C ASN A 69 -6.37 -4.85 -16.89
N VAL A 70 -5.13 -5.23 -16.61
CA VAL A 70 -4.49 -6.45 -17.15
C VAL A 70 -4.33 -7.55 -16.09
N ARG A 71 -3.96 -7.20 -14.86
CA ARG A 71 -3.66 -8.18 -13.81
C ARG A 71 -4.82 -8.39 -12.84
N GLN A 72 -5.60 -7.35 -12.55
CA GLN A 72 -6.74 -7.43 -11.62
C GLN A 72 -8.09 -7.65 -12.31
N ARG A 73 -8.16 -7.42 -13.63
CA ARG A 73 -9.39 -7.61 -14.41
C ARG A 73 -9.66 -9.09 -14.62
N ASP A 74 -10.89 -9.53 -14.34
CA ASP A 74 -11.35 -10.86 -14.74
C ASP A 74 -11.49 -10.91 -16.28
N PRO A 75 -10.70 -11.74 -16.99
CA PRO A 75 -10.71 -11.82 -18.44
C PRO A 75 -12.02 -12.36 -19.01
N ARG A 76 -12.90 -12.93 -18.17
CA ARG A 76 -14.21 -13.44 -18.59
C ARG A 76 -15.27 -12.33 -18.67
N LEU A 77 -14.99 -11.13 -18.14
CA LEU A 77 -15.93 -10.01 -18.17
C LEU A 77 -15.93 -9.29 -19.52
N ASN A 78 -17.13 -9.07 -20.07
CA ASN A 78 -17.34 -8.37 -21.33
C ASN A 78 -16.86 -6.91 -21.26
N GLU A 79 -16.09 -6.46 -22.25
CA GLU A 79 -15.50 -5.12 -22.28
C GLU A 79 -16.49 -3.98 -22.56
N ILE A 80 -17.62 -4.27 -23.22
CA ILE A 80 -18.66 -3.28 -23.48
C ILE A 80 -19.47 -3.02 -22.21
N LEU A 81 -19.83 -4.09 -21.49
CA LEU A 81 -20.60 -3.98 -20.25
C LEU A 81 -19.74 -3.51 -19.07
N TYR A 82 -18.46 -3.90 -19.05
CA TYR A 82 -17.51 -3.57 -18.00
C TYR A 82 -16.25 -2.98 -18.62
N PRO A 83 -16.27 -1.71 -19.04
CA PRO A 83 -15.12 -1.09 -19.68
C PRO A 83 -13.89 -1.09 -18.75
N PRO A 84 -12.67 -1.11 -19.32
CA PRO A 84 -11.44 -0.89 -18.57
C PRO A 84 -11.44 0.51 -17.96
N LEU A 85 -10.75 0.68 -16.82
CA LEU A 85 -10.60 1.97 -16.19
C LEU A 85 -9.70 2.89 -17.02
N LYS A 86 -10.07 4.16 -17.11
CA LYS A 86 -9.23 5.20 -17.70
C LYS A 86 -8.26 5.77 -16.66
N PRO A 87 -7.11 6.34 -17.09
CA PRO A 87 -6.13 6.95 -16.19
C PRO A 87 -6.74 7.99 -15.23
N GLU A 88 -7.72 8.77 -15.66
CA GLU A 88 -8.36 9.79 -14.81
C GLU A 88 -9.14 9.16 -13.65
N GLN A 89 -9.76 8.00 -13.88
CA GLN A 89 -10.47 7.26 -12.83
C GLN A 89 -9.49 6.62 -11.85
N VAL A 90 -8.33 6.18 -12.35
CA VAL A 90 -7.26 5.64 -11.51
C VAL A 90 -6.60 6.75 -10.68
N GLN A 91 -6.44 7.96 -11.23
CA GLN A 91 -6.01 9.12 -10.47
C GLN A 91 -6.94 9.40 -9.29
N CYS A 92 -8.27 9.34 -9.48
CA CYS A 92 -9.21 9.48 -8.36
C CYS A 92 -9.06 8.39 -7.29
N LEU A 93 -8.61 7.18 -7.66
CA LEU A 93 -8.29 6.13 -6.70
C LEU A 93 -7.00 6.47 -5.95
N VAL A 94 -5.97 6.96 -6.64
CA VAL A 94 -4.72 7.43 -6.01
C VAL A 94 -5.03 8.56 -5.03
N ASP A 95 -5.80 9.58 -5.43
CA ASP A 95 -6.16 10.71 -4.55
C ASP A 95 -6.94 10.27 -3.30
N LYS A 96 -7.72 9.19 -3.41
CA LYS A 96 -8.54 8.68 -2.31
C LYS A 96 -7.74 7.83 -1.32
N TYR A 97 -6.81 7.02 -1.82
CA TYR A 97 -6.15 6.00 -1.02
C TYR A 97 -4.70 6.35 -0.68
N GLU A 98 -4.05 7.24 -1.43
CA GLU A 98 -2.70 7.70 -1.11
C GLU A 98 -2.73 8.73 0.02
N LEU A 99 -2.20 8.35 1.18
CA LEU A 99 -2.21 9.20 2.38
C LEU A 99 -1.17 10.33 2.29
N ASN A 100 -0.19 10.21 1.39
CA ASN A 100 0.82 11.23 1.15
C ASN A 100 0.35 12.19 0.06
N GLU A 101 -0.13 13.38 0.48
CA GLU A 101 -0.64 14.40 -0.44
C GLU A 101 0.38 14.82 -1.52
N MET A 102 1.69 14.80 -1.23
CA MET A 102 2.72 15.13 -2.22
C MET A 102 2.88 14.05 -3.30
N LEU A 103 2.61 12.79 -2.96
CA LEU A 103 2.63 11.68 -3.93
C LEU A 103 1.32 11.66 -4.72
N ALA A 104 0.18 11.87 -4.04
CA ALA A 104 -1.13 11.95 -4.67
C ALA A 104 -1.19 13.04 -5.75
N GLN A 105 -0.73 14.27 -5.44
CA GLN A 105 -0.66 15.37 -6.40
C GLN A 105 0.23 15.07 -7.63
N LYS A 106 1.21 14.17 -7.49
CA LYS A 106 2.09 13.73 -8.57
C LYS A 106 1.56 12.51 -9.32
N GLY A 107 0.42 11.96 -8.90
CA GLY A 107 -0.14 10.73 -9.46
C GLY A 107 0.71 9.50 -9.17
N TRP A 108 1.39 9.48 -8.02
CA TRP A 108 2.23 8.35 -7.59
C TRP A 108 1.56 7.61 -6.44
N HIS A 109 1.51 6.28 -6.55
CA HIS A 109 0.96 5.40 -5.54
C HIS A 109 2.07 4.60 -4.86
N GLU A 110 2.21 4.69 -3.54
CA GLU A 110 3.24 4.04 -2.73
C GLU A 110 2.90 2.57 -2.39
N SER A 111 3.93 1.72 -2.26
CA SER A 111 3.79 0.29 -1.93
C SER A 111 3.14 0.03 -0.57
N HIS A 112 3.48 0.82 0.46
CA HIS A 112 2.93 0.63 1.82
C HIS A 112 1.45 0.99 1.92
N THR A 113 0.96 1.87 1.06
CA THR A 113 -0.46 2.27 0.99
C THR A 113 -1.30 1.26 0.19
N HIS A 114 -0.63 0.45 -0.62
CA HIS A 114 -1.24 -0.52 -1.54
C HIS A 114 -2.00 -1.63 -0.82
N THR A 115 -1.60 -1.98 0.41
CA THR A 115 -2.28 -3.03 1.19
C THR A 115 -3.71 -2.65 1.55
N HIS A 116 -3.95 -1.39 1.91
CA HIS A 116 -5.31 -0.87 2.21
C HIS A 116 -6.11 -0.59 0.92
N ALA A 117 -5.44 -0.10 -0.12
CA ALA A 117 -6.07 0.21 -1.41
C ALA A 117 -6.60 -1.06 -2.10
N LEU A 118 -5.81 -2.15 -2.10
CA LEU A 118 -6.22 -3.41 -2.74
C LEU A 118 -7.39 -4.08 -2.02
N THR A 119 -7.47 -4.05 -0.69
CA THR A 119 -8.64 -4.60 0.02
C THR A 119 -9.95 -3.92 -0.44
N HIS A 120 -9.89 -2.65 -0.81
CA HIS A 120 -11.03 -1.91 -1.35
C HIS A 120 -11.20 -2.03 -2.88
N ILE A 121 -10.12 -2.17 -3.66
CA ILE A 121 -10.19 -2.42 -5.11
C ILE A 121 -10.75 -3.82 -5.39
N HIS A 122 -10.40 -4.83 -4.58
CA HIS A 122 -11.04 -6.15 -4.58
C HIS A 122 -12.54 -6.07 -4.26
N CYS A 123 -12.98 -5.04 -3.53
CA CYS A 123 -14.39 -4.83 -3.19
C CYS A 123 -15.17 -4.09 -4.28
N PHE A 124 -14.51 -3.45 -5.25
CA PHE A 124 -15.19 -2.64 -6.26
C PHE A 124 -15.92 -3.46 -7.34
N ARG A 125 -15.73 -4.79 -7.40
CA ARG A 125 -16.41 -5.68 -8.37
C ARG A 125 -16.80 -7.07 -7.85
N GLY A 126 -17.05 -7.24 -6.55
CA GLY A 126 -17.84 -8.38 -6.05
C GLY A 126 -17.22 -9.78 -6.19
N THR A 127 -15.90 -9.91 -6.38
CA THR A 127 -15.24 -11.21 -6.40
C THR A 127 -14.16 -11.25 -5.32
N LEU A 128 -14.55 -11.75 -4.14
CA LEU A 128 -13.61 -12.28 -3.16
C LEU A 128 -12.85 -13.45 -3.79
N VAL A 129 -11.53 -13.35 -3.86
CA VAL A 129 -10.66 -14.52 -3.91
C VAL A 129 -9.74 -14.37 -2.69
N PHE A 130 -9.87 -15.34 -1.77
CA PHE A 130 -9.10 -15.46 -0.54
C PHE A 130 -7.60 -15.59 -0.80
#